data_AF-A0AAV0M6E9-F1
#
_entry.id   AF-A0AAV0M6E9-F1
#
_cell.length_a   1.000
_cell.length_b   1.000
_cell.length_c   1.000
_cell.angle_alpha   90.00
_cell.angle_beta   90.00
_cell.angle_gamma   90.00
#
_symmetry.space_group_name_H-M   'P 1'
#
loop_
_entity.id
_entity.type
_entity.pdbx_description
1 polymer ?
#
loop_
_entity_poly.entity_id
_entity_poly.type
_entity_poly.pdbx_seq_one_letter_code
_entity_poly.pdbx_strand_id
1 'polypeptide(L)'
;MEIFYFLVFGGLAAVVAVLEFSKSNKDRVNTPTAFNSFKNNYLVVYSLMMAGDWLQGPYVYYLYSQYGYGKGDIGQLFIAGFGSSMLFGTIVGSLADKQGRKRACVTYCITYILSCITKHSPHYKVLMLGRVLGGIATSLLFSAFESWLVAEHFKRGFDQQWLSVTFSKAIFLGNGLVAILSGLFGNVLVDTLALGPVAPFDAAACFLAIGMAVIMSSWPENYGDASEGKDLLSQFKAAAVAIASGETII
;
A
#
# COMPACT_ATOMS: atom_id res chain seq x y z
N MET A 1 20.72 -23.20 -5.12
CA MET A 1 19.37 -22.63 -5.32
C MET A 1 19.37 -21.13 -5.07
N GLU A 2 19.93 -20.64 -3.96
CA GLU A 2 20.01 -19.19 -3.67
C GLU A 2 20.73 -18.35 -4.75
N ILE A 3 21.92 -18.78 -5.22
CA ILE A 3 22.67 -18.07 -6.26
C ILE A 3 21.84 -17.89 -7.55
N PHE A 4 21.03 -18.89 -7.91
CA PHE A 4 20.15 -18.80 -9.08
C PHE A 4 19.10 -17.70 -8.91
N TYR A 5 18.46 -17.61 -7.73
CA TYR A 5 17.49 -16.55 -7.45
C TYR A 5 18.12 -15.17 -7.45
N PHE A 6 19.30 -15.00 -6.83
CA PHE A 6 20.01 -13.72 -6.86
C PHE A 6 20.41 -13.31 -8.28
N LEU A 7 20.86 -14.25 -9.11
CA LEU A 7 21.20 -13.96 -10.52
C LEU A 7 19.97 -13.60 -11.34
N VAL A 8 18.88 -14.35 -11.22
CA VAL A 8 17.65 -14.09 -12.00
C VAL A 8 16.97 -12.80 -11.55
N PHE A 9 16.69 -12.64 -10.25
CA PHE A 9 15.99 -11.45 -9.75
C PHE A 9 16.89 -10.22 -9.72
N GLY A 10 18.19 -10.37 -9.42
CA GLY A 10 19.16 -9.29 -9.55
C GLY A 10 19.33 -8.85 -11.01
N GLY A 11 19.36 -9.81 -11.94
CA GLY A 11 19.34 -9.54 -13.38
C GLY A 11 18.08 -8.80 -13.82
N LEU A 12 16.90 -9.24 -13.36
CA LEU A 12 15.62 -8.54 -13.62
C LEU A 12 15.63 -7.12 -13.04
N ALA A 13 16.10 -6.93 -11.81
CA ALA A 13 16.24 -5.60 -11.21
C ALA A 13 17.19 -4.70 -12.01
N ALA A 14 18.31 -5.25 -12.51
CA ALA A 14 19.24 -4.54 -13.37
C ALA A 14 18.61 -4.17 -14.72
N VAL A 15 17.88 -5.09 -15.37
CA VAL A 15 17.13 -4.82 -16.61
C VAL A 15 16.10 -3.72 -16.39
N VAL A 16 15.33 -3.80 -15.31
CA VAL A 16 14.35 -2.78 -14.92
C VAL A 16 15.02 -1.42 -14.71
N ALA A 17 16.14 -1.37 -14.00
CA ALA A 17 16.93 -0.15 -13.82
C ALA A 17 17.42 0.40 -15.17
N VAL A 18 17.98 -0.45 -16.03
CA VAL A 18 18.45 -0.06 -17.37
C VAL A 18 17.31 0.49 -18.22
N LEU A 19 16.14 -0.15 -18.24
CA LEU A 19 14.98 0.33 -18.99
C LEU A 19 14.50 1.71 -18.50
N GLU A 20 14.50 1.97 -17.19
CA GLU A 20 14.09 3.27 -16.65
C GLU A 20 15.14 4.36 -16.91
N PHE A 21 16.44 4.04 -16.77
CA PHE A 21 17.51 5.00 -17.06
C PHE A 21 17.79 5.18 -18.55
N SER A 22 17.38 4.24 -19.40
CA SER A 22 17.50 4.31 -20.86
C SER A 22 16.35 5.08 -21.52
N LYS A 23 15.28 5.45 -20.80
CA LYS A 23 14.30 6.41 -21.31
C LYS A 23 15.00 7.75 -21.54
N SER A 24 15.14 8.09 -22.82
CA SER A 24 15.96 9.18 -23.33
C SER A 24 15.58 10.55 -22.75
N ASN A 25 16.58 11.44 -22.64
CA ASN A 25 16.46 12.86 -22.29
C ASN A 25 15.39 13.64 -23.08
N LYS A 26 14.88 13.09 -24.20
CA LYS A 26 13.79 13.66 -25.01
C LYS A 26 12.44 13.76 -24.29
N ASP A 27 12.19 12.93 -23.28
CA ASP A 27 10.94 12.93 -22.50
C ASP A 27 11.05 13.73 -21.18
N ARG A 28 12.18 14.41 -20.94
CA ARG A 28 12.31 15.31 -19.78
C ARG A 28 11.50 16.57 -20.05
N VAL A 29 10.21 16.52 -19.74
CA VAL A 29 9.43 17.72 -19.51
C VAL A 29 10.17 18.54 -18.45
N ASN A 30 10.62 19.75 -18.82
CA ASN A 30 11.24 20.69 -17.90
C ASN A 30 10.21 21.02 -16.82
N THR A 31 10.30 20.27 -15.72
CA THR A 31 9.37 20.34 -14.61
C THR A 31 9.95 21.27 -13.55
N PRO A 32 9.14 22.15 -12.96
CA PRO A 32 9.59 23.04 -11.90
C PRO A 32 10.20 22.25 -10.73
N THR A 33 11.19 22.82 -10.06
CA THR A 33 11.83 22.23 -8.87
C THR A 33 10.81 21.88 -7.78
N ALA A 34 9.76 22.70 -7.64
CA ALA A 34 8.66 22.48 -6.72
C ALA A 34 7.88 21.18 -7.02
N PHE A 35 7.60 20.91 -8.30
CA PHE A 35 6.95 19.67 -8.73
C PHE A 35 7.85 18.46 -8.49
N ASN A 36 9.13 18.55 -8.85
CA ASN A 36 10.06 17.44 -8.63
C ASN A 36 10.23 17.10 -7.14
N SER A 37 10.26 18.10 -6.26
CA SER A 37 10.32 17.89 -4.82
C SER A 37 9.06 17.21 -4.29
N PHE A 38 7.88 17.66 -4.73
CA PHE A 38 6.59 17.05 -4.39
C PHE A 38 6.50 15.59 -4.87
N LYS A 39 6.78 15.36 -6.16
CA LYS A 39 6.79 14.04 -6.79
C LYS A 39 7.73 13.09 -6.06
N ASN A 40 8.99 13.49 -5.85
CA ASN A 40 9.98 12.62 -5.20
C ASN A 40 9.59 12.32 -3.75
N ASN A 41 9.02 13.28 -3.01
CA ASN A 41 8.50 13.02 -1.67
C ASN A 41 7.39 11.96 -1.69
N TYR A 42 6.41 12.09 -2.59
CA TYR A 42 5.36 11.09 -2.75
C TYR A 42 5.92 9.72 -3.14
N LEU A 43 6.82 9.66 -4.12
CA LEU A 43 7.42 8.40 -4.58
C LEU A 43 8.18 7.70 -3.46
N VAL A 44 8.97 8.43 -2.65
CA VAL A 44 9.67 7.87 -1.50
C VAL A 44 8.68 7.28 -0.51
N VAL A 45 7.66 8.04 -0.11
CA VAL A 45 6.62 7.57 0.81
C VAL A 45 5.94 6.32 0.25
N TYR A 46 5.44 6.37 -0.98
CA TYR A 46 4.75 5.26 -1.62
C TYR A 46 5.64 4.01 -1.71
N SER A 47 6.91 4.16 -2.09
CA SER A 47 7.88 3.05 -2.12
C SER A 47 8.10 2.43 -0.74
N LEU A 48 8.15 3.21 0.34
CA LEU A 48 8.24 2.69 1.70
C LEU A 48 6.99 1.89 2.09
N MET A 49 5.79 2.36 1.71
CA MET A 49 4.54 1.65 2.00
C MET A 49 4.44 0.34 1.21
N MET A 50 4.82 0.37 -0.07
CA MET A 50 4.88 -0.82 -0.93
C MET A 50 5.92 -1.83 -0.44
N ALA A 51 7.05 -1.38 0.11
CA ALA A 51 8.04 -2.28 0.73
C ALA A 51 7.42 -3.02 1.94
N GLY A 52 6.66 -2.30 2.76
CA GLY A 52 5.90 -2.89 3.86
C GLY A 52 4.93 -3.98 3.41
N ASP A 53 4.26 -3.81 2.27
CA ASP A 53 3.32 -4.80 1.73
C ASP A 53 4.06 -6.01 1.11
N TRP A 54 5.03 -5.75 0.23
CA TRP A 54 5.74 -6.79 -0.51
C TRP A 54 6.66 -7.66 0.37
N LEU A 55 7.19 -7.13 1.48
CA LEU A 55 7.97 -7.93 2.44
C LEU A 55 7.15 -9.03 3.10
N GLN A 56 5.86 -8.78 3.34
CA GLN A 56 4.99 -9.73 4.03
C GLN A 56 4.48 -10.83 3.11
N GLY A 57 4.19 -10.49 1.85
CA GLY A 57 3.51 -11.35 0.87
C GLY A 57 4.01 -12.81 0.84
N PRO A 58 5.32 -13.07 0.66
CA PRO A 58 5.85 -14.42 0.58
C PRO A 58 5.74 -15.23 1.88
N TYR A 59 5.71 -14.56 3.03
CA TYR A 59 5.89 -15.19 4.34
C TYR A 59 4.61 -15.37 5.15
N VAL A 60 3.49 -14.71 4.80
CA VAL A 60 2.22 -14.83 5.55
C VAL A 60 1.73 -16.26 5.63
N TYR A 61 1.66 -16.95 4.48
CA TYR A 61 1.23 -18.35 4.45
C TYR A 61 2.22 -19.25 5.19
N TYR A 62 3.51 -19.05 4.92
CA TYR A 62 4.60 -19.83 5.53
C TYR A 62 4.57 -19.74 7.06
N LEU A 63 4.43 -18.53 7.60
CA LEU A 63 4.34 -18.27 9.04
C LEU A 63 3.19 -19.04 9.69
N TYR A 64 1.99 -19.00 9.11
CA TYR A 64 0.85 -19.72 9.69
C TYR A 64 1.03 -21.23 9.63
N SER A 65 1.64 -21.74 8.57
CA SER A 65 2.02 -23.15 8.49
C SER A 65 3.03 -23.53 9.57
N GLN A 66 4.00 -22.66 9.89
CA GLN A 66 4.98 -22.88 10.97
C GLN A 66 4.31 -22.89 12.35
N TYR A 67 3.24 -22.12 12.53
CA TYR A 67 2.40 -22.16 13.74
C TYR A 67 1.46 -23.38 13.82
N GLY A 68 1.51 -24.29 12.84
CA GLY A 68 0.76 -25.54 12.86
C GLY A 68 -0.68 -25.43 12.34
N TYR A 69 -1.05 -24.31 11.71
CA TYR A 69 -2.39 -24.15 11.15
C TYR A 69 -2.59 -24.97 9.87
N GLY A 70 -3.75 -25.62 9.76
CA GLY A 70 -4.15 -26.33 8.55
C GLY A 70 -4.53 -25.38 7.42
N LYS A 71 -4.60 -25.90 6.18
CA LYS A 71 -4.97 -25.12 5.00
C LYS A 71 -6.34 -24.43 5.13
N GLY A 72 -7.30 -25.05 5.81
CA GLY A 72 -8.62 -24.48 6.07
C GLY A 72 -8.57 -23.24 6.97
N ASP A 73 -7.86 -23.32 8.09
CA ASP A 73 -7.69 -22.20 9.03
C ASP A 73 -6.95 -21.04 8.39
N ILE A 74 -5.90 -21.35 7.62
CA ILE A 74 -5.16 -20.37 6.82
C ILE A 74 -6.09 -19.71 5.80
N GLY A 75 -6.91 -20.50 5.11
CA GLY A 75 -7.92 -19.99 4.17
C GLY A 75 -8.86 -18.99 4.84
N GLN A 76 -9.38 -19.30 6.04
CA GLN A 76 -10.21 -18.38 6.81
C GLN A 76 -9.48 -17.08 7.18
N LEU A 77 -8.21 -17.15 7.58
CA LEU A 77 -7.38 -15.97 7.82
C LEU A 77 -7.23 -15.11 6.56
N PHE A 78 -7.03 -15.73 5.39
CA PHE A 78 -6.96 -14.98 4.13
C PHE A 78 -8.29 -14.33 3.78
N ILE A 79 -9.39 -15.07 3.87
CA ILE A 79 -10.77 -14.59 3.67
C ILE A 79 -11.05 -13.39 4.57
N ALA A 80 -10.68 -13.45 5.86
CA ALA A 80 -10.92 -12.35 6.78
C ALA A 80 -10.19 -11.06 6.37
N GLY A 81 -8.95 -11.14 5.88
CA GLY A 81 -8.23 -9.94 5.46
C GLY A 81 -8.71 -9.37 4.11
N PHE A 82 -9.06 -10.21 3.13
CA PHE A 82 -9.64 -9.70 1.89
C PHE A 82 -11.08 -9.21 2.10
N GLY A 83 -11.85 -9.93 2.91
CA GLY A 83 -13.21 -9.56 3.30
C GLY A 83 -13.25 -8.27 4.12
N SER A 84 -12.31 -8.05 5.05
CA SER A 84 -12.24 -6.77 5.75
C SER A 84 -11.86 -5.63 4.81
N SER A 85 -10.94 -5.83 3.87
CA SER A 85 -10.63 -4.79 2.86
C SER A 85 -11.87 -4.42 2.02
N MET A 86 -12.65 -5.42 1.62
CA MET A 86 -13.90 -5.21 0.88
C MET A 86 -14.94 -4.42 1.70
N LEU A 87 -15.15 -4.81 2.97
CA LEU A 87 -16.18 -4.19 3.82
C LEU A 87 -15.79 -2.79 4.29
N PHE A 88 -14.54 -2.61 4.70
CA PHE A 88 -14.07 -1.35 5.28
C PHE A 88 -13.54 -0.37 4.23
N GLY A 89 -13.21 -0.80 3.01
CA GLY A 89 -12.64 0.10 2.00
C GLY A 89 -13.55 1.27 1.63
N THR A 90 -14.86 1.04 1.48
CA THR A 90 -15.83 2.10 1.16
C THR A 90 -16.03 3.08 2.33
N ILE A 91 -16.10 2.56 3.55
CA ILE A 91 -16.28 3.35 4.77
C ILE A 91 -15.03 4.18 5.06
N VAL A 92 -13.85 3.58 4.98
CA VAL A 92 -12.61 4.22 5.37
C VAL A 92 -12.15 5.23 4.31
N GLY A 93 -12.39 4.97 3.01
CA GLY A 93 -12.14 5.96 1.95
C GLY A 93 -13.00 7.22 2.12
N SER A 94 -14.31 7.06 2.33
CA SER A 94 -15.20 8.21 2.58
C SER A 94 -14.89 8.94 3.90
N LEU A 95 -14.43 8.22 4.92
CA LEU A 95 -13.97 8.82 6.16
C LEU A 95 -12.68 9.62 5.95
N ALA A 96 -11.76 9.12 5.13
CA ALA A 96 -10.52 9.81 4.77
C ALA A 96 -10.81 11.18 4.13
N ASP A 97 -11.80 11.24 3.24
CA ASP A 97 -12.20 12.49 2.60
C ASP A 97 -12.76 13.51 3.59
N LYS A 98 -13.50 13.07 4.62
CA LYS A 98 -14.10 13.95 5.64
C LYS A 98 -13.14 14.35 6.75
N GLN A 99 -12.31 13.43 7.22
CA GLN A 99 -11.48 13.61 8.41
C GLN A 99 -10.03 14.01 8.11
N GLY A 100 -9.61 13.89 6.85
CA GLY A 100 -8.28 14.24 6.37
C GLY A 100 -7.56 13.05 5.76
N ARG A 101 -7.05 13.21 4.54
CA ARG A 101 -6.36 12.14 3.80
C ARG A 101 -4.97 11.86 4.34
N LYS A 102 -4.26 12.85 4.90
CA LYS A 102 -2.98 12.62 5.60
C LYS A 102 -3.22 11.75 6.84
N ARG A 103 -4.21 12.09 7.66
CA ARG A 103 -4.60 11.27 8.82
C ARG A 103 -4.94 9.85 8.42
N ALA A 104 -5.66 9.65 7.31
CA ALA A 104 -5.96 8.33 6.79
C ALA A 104 -4.70 7.54 6.40
N CYS A 105 -3.71 8.19 5.76
CA CYS A 105 -2.41 7.57 5.45
C CYS A 105 -1.61 7.23 6.72
N VAL A 106 -1.71 8.03 7.78
CA VAL A 106 -1.12 7.70 9.10
C VAL A 106 -1.85 6.53 9.76
N THR A 107 -3.19 6.51 9.70
CA THR A 107 -4.00 5.39 10.17
C THR A 107 -3.62 4.09 9.47
N TYR A 108 -3.35 4.14 8.17
CA TYR A 108 -2.80 3.00 7.42
C TYR A 108 -1.51 2.47 8.06
N CYS A 109 -0.52 3.35 8.31
CA CYS A 109 0.74 2.93 8.91
C CYS A 109 0.50 2.27 10.27
N ILE A 110 -0.32 2.89 11.12
CA ILE A 110 -0.63 2.37 12.47
C ILE A 110 -1.31 1.00 12.39
N THR A 111 -2.39 0.88 11.62
CA THR A 111 -3.14 -0.38 11.52
C THR A 111 -2.29 -1.49 10.90
N TYR A 112 -1.42 -1.16 9.93
CA TYR A 112 -0.57 -2.17 9.31
C TYR A 112 0.58 -2.61 10.23
N ILE A 113 1.22 -1.68 10.94
CA ILE A 113 2.22 -2.00 11.97
C ILE A 113 1.61 -2.89 13.05
N LEU A 114 0.42 -2.56 13.54
CA LEU A 114 -0.30 -3.41 14.51
C LEU A 114 -0.58 -4.81 13.93
N SER A 115 -0.97 -4.91 12.66
CA SER A 115 -1.10 -6.18 11.96
C SER A 115 0.21 -6.97 11.92
N CYS A 116 1.36 -6.33 11.66
CA CYS A 116 2.67 -6.97 11.72
C CYS A 116 2.98 -7.47 13.15
N ILE A 117 2.73 -6.67 14.17
CA ILE A 117 2.95 -7.05 15.58
C ILE A 117 2.16 -8.31 15.95
N THR A 118 0.93 -8.48 15.44
CA THR A 118 0.15 -9.70 15.71
C THR A 118 0.85 -10.99 15.30
N LYS A 119 1.79 -10.93 14.34
CA LYS A 119 2.51 -12.10 13.82
C LYS A 119 3.47 -12.71 14.82
N HIS A 120 3.84 -12.01 15.89
CA HIS A 120 4.60 -12.56 17.01
C HIS A 120 3.80 -13.53 17.88
N SER A 121 2.47 -13.55 17.76
CA SER A 121 1.61 -14.43 18.52
C SER A 121 1.13 -15.61 17.66
N PRO A 122 1.30 -16.86 18.12
CA PRO A 122 0.77 -18.02 17.41
C PRO A 122 -0.75 -18.16 17.60
N HIS A 123 -1.41 -17.37 18.47
CA HIS A 123 -2.83 -17.53 18.76
C HIS A 123 -3.74 -17.09 17.61
N TYR A 124 -4.63 -17.99 17.18
CA TYR A 124 -5.49 -17.80 16.00
C TYR A 124 -6.30 -16.50 16.03
N LYS A 125 -6.91 -16.17 17.18
CA LYS A 125 -7.72 -14.95 17.34
C LYS A 125 -6.89 -13.67 17.17
N VAL A 126 -5.62 -13.69 17.61
CA VAL A 126 -4.70 -12.56 17.45
C VAL A 126 -4.31 -12.40 15.98
N LEU A 127 -4.02 -13.52 15.29
CA LEU A 127 -3.75 -13.53 13.85
C LEU A 127 -4.96 -13.06 13.03
N MET A 128 -6.17 -13.44 13.44
CA MET A 128 -7.43 -13.01 12.85
C MET A 128 -7.63 -11.50 12.97
N LEU A 129 -7.44 -10.94 14.17
CA LEU A 129 -7.43 -9.50 14.37
C LEU A 129 -6.38 -8.82 13.46
N GLY A 130 -5.18 -9.38 13.40
CA GLY A 130 -4.13 -8.90 12.51
C GLY A 130 -4.56 -8.89 11.04
N ARG A 131 -5.25 -9.93 10.56
CA ARG A 131 -5.77 -9.97 9.19
C ARG A 131 -6.84 -8.93 8.94
N VAL A 132 -7.73 -8.68 9.89
CA VAL A 132 -8.74 -7.61 9.79
C VAL A 132 -8.06 -6.25 9.69
N LEU A 133 -7.11 -5.95 10.59
CA LEU A 133 -6.32 -4.72 10.58
C LEU A 133 -5.52 -4.54 9.29
N GLY A 134 -4.88 -5.61 8.81
CA GLY A 134 -4.14 -5.63 7.56
C GLY A 134 -5.03 -5.35 6.36
N GLY A 135 -6.24 -5.90 6.31
CA GLY A 135 -7.19 -5.59 5.24
C GLY A 135 -7.68 -4.14 5.25
N ILE A 136 -7.94 -3.56 6.43
CA ILE A 136 -8.26 -2.12 6.57
C ILE A 136 -7.08 -1.27 6.05
N ALA A 137 -5.85 -1.65 6.39
CA ALA A 137 -4.66 -1.00 5.90
C ALA A 137 -4.57 -1.09 4.36
N THR A 138 -4.71 -2.28 3.78
CA THR A 138 -4.67 -2.44 2.32
C THR A 138 -5.69 -1.54 1.61
N SER A 139 -6.91 -1.39 2.13
CA SER A 139 -7.89 -0.47 1.54
C SER A 139 -7.43 0.98 1.56
N LEU A 140 -6.83 1.43 2.66
CA LEU A 140 -6.29 2.78 2.80
C LEU A 140 -5.11 3.04 1.85
N LEU A 141 -4.23 2.05 1.66
CA LEU A 141 -3.06 2.17 0.79
C LEU A 141 -3.45 2.52 -0.65
N PHE A 142 -4.46 1.84 -1.19
CA PHE A 142 -4.91 2.00 -2.57
C PHE A 142 -5.99 3.08 -2.76
N SER A 143 -6.38 3.79 -1.69
CA SER A 143 -7.35 4.89 -1.78
C SER A 143 -6.76 6.20 -1.28
N ALA A 144 -6.51 6.31 0.03
CA ALA A 144 -6.12 7.57 0.68
C ALA A 144 -4.85 8.21 0.10
N PHE A 145 -3.84 7.40 -0.26
CA PHE A 145 -2.59 7.90 -0.84
C PHE A 145 -2.80 8.53 -2.21
N GLU A 146 -3.55 7.86 -3.09
CA GLU A 146 -3.85 8.38 -4.42
C GLU A 146 -4.73 9.63 -4.33
N SER A 147 -5.78 9.59 -3.50
CA SER A 147 -6.64 10.74 -3.26
C SER A 147 -5.84 11.94 -2.71
N TRP A 148 -4.91 11.72 -1.79
CA TRP A 148 -4.06 12.78 -1.26
C TRP A 148 -3.18 13.39 -2.35
N LEU A 149 -2.56 12.54 -3.19
CA LEU A 149 -1.72 12.98 -4.31
C LEU A 149 -2.51 13.86 -5.27
N VAL A 150 -3.69 13.40 -5.69
CA VAL A 150 -4.55 14.11 -6.64
C VAL A 150 -4.93 15.49 -6.11
N ALA A 151 -5.43 15.58 -4.87
CA ALA A 151 -5.84 16.87 -4.31
C ALA A 151 -4.65 17.83 -4.14
N GLU A 152 -3.53 17.35 -3.60
CA GLU A 152 -2.37 18.20 -3.37
C GLU A 152 -1.72 18.66 -4.69
N HIS A 153 -1.74 17.80 -5.71
CA HIS A 153 -1.25 18.13 -7.05
C HIS A 153 -2.02 19.29 -7.67
N PHE A 154 -3.35 19.23 -7.66
CA PHE A 154 -4.20 20.29 -8.21
C PHE A 154 -4.21 21.55 -7.34
N LYS A 155 -4.18 21.40 -6.00
CA LYS A 155 -4.06 22.54 -5.07
C LYS A 155 -2.79 23.37 -5.32
N ARG A 156 -1.70 22.72 -5.74
CA ARG A 156 -0.44 23.39 -6.09
C ARG A 156 -0.41 23.95 -7.51
N GLY A 157 -1.49 23.80 -8.29
CA GLY A 157 -1.60 24.31 -9.65
C GLY A 157 -0.66 23.60 -10.64
N PHE A 158 -0.28 22.35 -10.38
CA PHE A 158 0.56 21.59 -11.30
C PHE A 158 -0.24 21.08 -12.50
N ASP A 159 0.44 20.90 -13.63
CA ASP A 159 -0.16 20.41 -14.87
C ASP A 159 -0.74 19.00 -14.67
N GLN A 160 -1.97 18.77 -15.15
CA GLN A 160 -2.64 17.47 -15.09
C GLN A 160 -1.82 16.34 -15.73
N GLN A 161 -1.05 16.63 -16.78
CA GLN A 161 -0.22 15.62 -17.45
C GLN A 161 0.85 15.02 -16.52
N TRP A 162 1.35 15.81 -15.56
CA TRP A 162 2.40 15.37 -14.63
C TRP A 162 1.88 14.44 -13.53
N LEU A 163 0.58 14.43 -13.28
CA LEU A 163 -0.05 13.50 -12.34
C LEU A 163 0.07 12.06 -12.86
N SER A 164 -0.24 11.83 -14.14
CA SER A 164 -0.09 10.52 -14.79
C SER A 164 1.36 10.02 -14.76
N VAL A 165 2.33 10.93 -14.95
CA VAL A 165 3.77 10.62 -14.82
C VAL A 165 4.12 10.18 -13.41
N THR A 166 3.54 10.82 -12.39
CA THR A 166 3.79 10.47 -10.98
C THR A 166 3.22 9.10 -10.66
N PHE A 167 1.97 8.80 -11.05
CA PHE A 167 1.37 7.48 -10.88
C PHE A 167 2.14 6.38 -11.60
N SER A 168 2.54 6.62 -12.85
CA SER A 168 3.33 5.66 -13.62
C SER A 168 4.65 5.32 -12.93
N LYS A 169 5.35 6.32 -12.40
CA LYS A 169 6.58 6.11 -11.61
C LYS A 169 6.31 5.41 -10.28
N ALA A 170 5.21 5.74 -9.60
CA ALA A 170 4.82 5.10 -8.35
C ALA A 170 4.56 3.60 -8.53
N ILE A 171 3.82 3.23 -9.58
CA ILE A 171 3.56 1.83 -9.93
C ILE A 171 4.86 1.11 -10.32
N PHE A 172 5.67 1.73 -11.19
CA PHE A 172 6.94 1.13 -11.61
C PHE A 172 7.90 0.87 -10.44
N LEU A 173 8.09 1.88 -9.57
CA LEU A 173 8.96 1.75 -8.40
C LEU A 173 8.36 0.81 -7.37
N GLY A 174 7.07 0.98 -7.03
CA GLY A 174 6.38 0.24 -5.98
C GLY A 174 6.10 -1.22 -6.33
N ASN A 175 5.44 -1.48 -7.45
CA ASN A 175 5.04 -2.84 -7.87
C ASN A 175 6.10 -3.56 -8.69
N GLY A 176 7.07 -2.83 -9.26
CA GLY A 176 8.19 -3.41 -10.00
C GLY A 176 9.43 -3.57 -9.12
N LEU A 177 10.18 -2.49 -8.93
CA LEU A 177 11.50 -2.54 -8.30
C LEU A 177 11.43 -2.93 -6.81
N VAL A 178 10.58 -2.27 -6.03
CA VAL A 178 10.43 -2.51 -4.59
C VAL A 178 9.93 -3.92 -4.32
N ALA A 179 9.04 -4.47 -5.15
CA ALA A 179 8.57 -5.85 -5.02
C ALA A 179 9.72 -6.86 -5.12
N ILE A 180 10.58 -6.71 -6.14
CA ILE A 180 11.75 -7.57 -6.34
C ILE A 180 12.72 -7.46 -5.16
N LEU A 181 13.07 -6.22 -4.78
CA LEU A 181 14.00 -5.97 -3.69
C LEU A 181 13.47 -6.47 -2.34
N SER A 182 12.17 -6.31 -2.08
CA SER A 182 11.52 -6.78 -0.85
C SER A 182 11.52 -8.30 -0.78
N GLY A 183 11.25 -9.00 -1.89
CA GLY A 183 11.34 -10.46 -1.95
C GLY A 183 12.75 -10.98 -1.64
N LEU A 184 13.77 -10.37 -2.26
CA LEU A 184 15.17 -10.72 -2.00
C LEU A 184 15.59 -10.39 -0.57
N PHE A 185 15.19 -9.23 -0.06
CA PHE A 185 15.51 -8.84 1.31
C PHE A 185 14.83 -9.75 2.34
N GLY A 186 13.56 -10.10 2.13
CA GLY A 186 12.85 -11.08 2.96
C GLY A 186 13.55 -12.45 2.96
N ASN A 187 14.03 -12.91 1.80
CA ASN A 187 14.82 -14.14 1.69
C ASN A 187 16.10 -14.08 2.52
N VAL A 188 16.85 -12.98 2.44
CA VAL A 188 18.05 -12.79 3.26
C VAL A 188 17.72 -12.80 4.76
N LEU A 189 16.63 -12.16 5.19
CA LEU A 189 16.24 -12.13 6.61
C LEU A 189 15.91 -13.52 7.16
N VAL A 190 15.16 -14.32 6.39
CA VAL A 190 14.67 -15.62 6.87
C VAL A 190 15.67 -16.75 6.66
N ASP A 191 16.24 -16.86 5.46
CA ASP A 191 17.07 -18.02 5.09
C ASP A 191 18.55 -17.77 5.39
N THR A 192 19.10 -16.62 4.97
CA THR A 192 20.54 -16.33 5.14
C THR A 192 20.89 -15.94 6.58
N LEU A 193 20.09 -15.07 7.21
CA LEU A 193 20.32 -14.58 8.56
C LEU A 193 19.63 -15.42 9.64
N ALA A 194 18.79 -16.39 9.25
CA ALA A 194 18.07 -17.29 10.15
C ALA A 194 17.27 -16.57 11.25
N LEU A 195 16.75 -15.36 10.96
CA LEU A 195 15.99 -14.55 11.95
C LEU A 195 14.56 -15.06 12.17
N GLY A 196 14.14 -16.08 11.42
CA GLY A 196 12.83 -16.71 11.52
C GLY A 196 11.74 -16.02 10.68
N PRO A 197 10.56 -16.66 10.56
CA PRO A 197 9.49 -16.26 9.63
C PRO A 197 8.82 -14.92 9.98
N VAL A 198 9.05 -14.39 11.18
CA VAL A 198 8.48 -13.12 11.64
C VAL A 198 9.33 -11.92 11.18
N ALA A 199 10.63 -12.12 10.89
CA ALA A 199 11.56 -11.04 10.55
C ALA A 199 11.13 -10.14 9.36
N PRO A 200 10.52 -10.67 8.27
CA PRO A 200 10.01 -9.82 7.20
C PRO A 200 8.87 -8.88 7.64
N PHE A 201 8.07 -9.30 8.63
CA PHE A 201 7.01 -8.47 9.21
C PHE A 201 7.57 -7.34 10.09
N ASP A 202 8.64 -7.61 10.82
CA ASP A 202 9.35 -6.60 11.61
C ASP A 202 10.03 -5.58 10.70
N ALA A 203 10.69 -6.04 9.63
CA ALA A 203 11.24 -5.17 8.61
C ALA A 203 10.14 -4.31 7.98
N ALA A 204 9.00 -4.90 7.61
CA ALA A 204 7.86 -4.17 7.08
C ALA A 204 7.38 -3.07 8.05
N ALA A 205 7.24 -3.39 9.34
CA ALA A 205 6.86 -2.42 10.36
C ALA A 205 7.88 -1.26 10.47
N CYS A 206 9.17 -1.52 10.35
CA CYS A 206 10.21 -0.49 10.31
C CYS A 206 10.06 0.45 9.10
N PHE A 207 9.89 -0.10 7.90
CA PHE A 207 9.66 0.71 6.68
C PHE A 207 8.40 1.56 6.79
N LEU A 208 7.32 0.99 7.32
CA LEU A 208 6.06 1.69 7.58
C LEU A 208 6.22 2.81 8.61
N ALA A 209 6.97 2.59 9.69
CA ALA A 209 7.23 3.59 10.71
C ALA A 209 8.07 4.76 10.16
N ILE A 210 9.08 4.47 9.33
CA ILE A 210 9.88 5.50 8.66
C ILE A 210 8.99 6.32 7.72
N GLY A 211 8.19 5.66 6.88
CA GLY A 211 7.29 6.36 5.97
C GLY A 211 6.22 7.17 6.70
N MET A 212 5.70 6.67 7.84
CA MET A 212 4.81 7.42 8.71
C MET A 212 5.47 8.70 9.22
N ALA A 213 6.72 8.66 9.66
CA ALA A 213 7.46 9.85 10.10
C ALA A 213 7.66 10.85 8.96
N VAL A 214 7.93 10.37 7.73
CA VAL A 214 8.00 11.22 6.54
C VAL A 214 6.65 11.86 6.27
N ILE A 215 5.54 11.11 6.23
CA ILE A 215 4.18 11.65 6.04
C ILE A 215 3.88 12.71 7.09
N MET A 216 4.14 12.42 8.37
CA MET A 216 3.85 13.35 9.46
C MET A 216 4.61 14.67 9.32
N SER A 217 5.85 14.63 8.83
CA SER A 217 6.70 15.82 8.67
C SER A 217 6.51 16.57 7.36
N SER A 218 6.23 15.89 6.24
CA SER A 218 6.24 16.51 4.91
C SER A 218 4.87 16.71 4.27
N TRP A 219 3.83 15.99 4.70
CA TRP A 219 2.52 16.10 4.06
C TRP A 219 1.65 17.13 4.77
N PRO A 220 1.09 18.14 4.07
CA PRO A 220 -0.05 18.89 4.58
C PRO A 220 -1.31 18.02 4.64
N GLU A 221 -2.27 18.46 5.47
CA GLU A 221 -3.60 17.87 5.48
C GLU A 221 -4.43 18.40 4.30
N ASN A 222 -5.16 17.51 3.64
CA ASN A 222 -6.14 17.85 2.61
C ASN A 222 -7.38 16.95 2.73
N TYR A 223 -8.48 17.44 2.17
CA TYR A 223 -9.83 16.88 2.37
C TYR A 223 -10.52 16.69 1.01
N GLY A 224 -11.54 15.85 0.97
CA GLY A 224 -12.45 15.77 -0.18
C GLY A 224 -13.40 16.97 -0.23
N ASP A 225 -14.07 17.17 -1.36
CA ASP A 225 -15.02 18.26 -1.53
C ASP A 225 -16.24 18.10 -0.59
N ALA A 226 -16.55 19.15 0.16
CA ALA A 226 -17.66 19.16 1.12
C ALA A 226 -19.05 19.00 0.46
N SER A 227 -19.17 19.28 -0.84
CA SER A 227 -20.39 19.12 -1.64
C SER A 227 -20.76 17.65 -1.91
N GLU A 228 -19.82 16.72 -1.79
CA GLU A 228 -20.06 15.28 -1.95
C GLU A 228 -20.48 14.58 -0.65
N GLY A 229 -20.69 15.34 0.43
CA GLY A 229 -21.14 14.89 1.74
C GLY A 229 -22.58 14.35 1.78
N LYS A 230 -23.04 13.59 0.78
CA LYS A 230 -24.23 12.77 0.91
C LYS A 230 -23.95 11.67 1.93
N ASP A 231 -24.86 11.50 2.88
CA ASP A 231 -24.77 10.50 3.94
C ASP A 231 -24.53 9.11 3.32
N LEU A 232 -23.58 8.32 3.83
CA LEU A 232 -23.22 7.01 3.23
C LEU A 232 -24.44 6.10 3.15
N LEU A 233 -25.31 6.15 4.16
CA LEU A 233 -26.59 5.46 4.18
C LEU A 233 -27.50 5.89 3.03
N SER A 234 -27.50 7.17 2.67
CA SER A 234 -28.26 7.67 1.53
C SER A 234 -27.70 7.16 0.20
N GLN A 235 -26.37 7.03 0.05
CA GLN A 235 -25.74 6.47 -1.14
C GLN A 235 -25.99 4.97 -1.27
N PHE A 236 -25.83 4.20 -0.18
CA PHE A 236 -26.14 2.77 -0.18
C PHE A 236 -27.62 2.51 -0.44
N LYS A 237 -28.52 3.34 0.11
CA LYS A 237 -29.95 3.26 -0.18
C LYS A 237 -30.25 3.59 -1.64
N ALA A 238 -29.64 4.64 -2.19
CA ALA A 238 -29.80 5.00 -3.60
C ALA A 238 -29.26 3.89 -4.53
N ALA A 239 -28.09 3.33 -4.23
CA ALA A 239 -27.52 2.21 -4.96
C ALA A 239 -28.40 0.95 -4.89
N ALA A 240 -28.91 0.60 -3.70
CA ALA A 240 -29.82 -0.53 -3.53
C ALA A 240 -31.13 -0.33 -4.30
N VAL A 241 -31.67 0.90 -4.31
CA VAL A 241 -32.86 1.25 -5.10
C VAL A 241 -32.57 1.17 -6.60
N ALA A 242 -31.43 1.68 -7.08
CA ALA A 242 -31.02 1.60 -8.48
C ALA A 242 -30.80 0.15 -8.95
N ILE A 243 -30.19 -0.68 -8.11
CA ILE A 243 -30.02 -2.12 -8.37
C ILE A 243 -31.40 -2.81 -8.43
N ALA A 244 -32.32 -2.45 -7.54
CA ALA A 244 -33.66 -3.03 -7.48
C ALA A 244 -34.59 -2.53 -8.62
N SER A 245 -34.38 -1.31 -9.13
CA SER A 245 -35.16 -0.76 -10.25
C SER A 245 -34.69 -1.25 -11.61
N GLY A 246 -33.52 -1.87 -11.70
CA GLY A 246 -32.97 -2.38 -12.96
C GLY A 246 -32.60 -1.28 -13.96
N GLU A 247 -32.50 -0.02 -13.53
CA GLU A 247 -32.08 1.09 -14.39
C GLU A 247 -30.56 0.99 -14.62
N THR A 248 -30.19 0.60 -15.85
CA THR A 248 -28.83 0.74 -16.35
C THR A 248 -28.50 2.22 -16.43
N ILE A 249 -27.72 2.72 -15.48
CA ILE A 249 -27.13 4.05 -15.56
C ILE A 249 -26.08 4.00 -16.69
N ILE A 250 -26.43 4.56 -17.86
CA ILE A 250 -25.50 4.89 -18.95
C ILE A 250 -25.19 6.38 -18.84
#